data_AF-A0A2N8NVI1-F1
#
_entry.id   AF-A0A2N8NVI1-F1
#
_cell.length_a   1.000
_cell.length_b   1.000
_cell.length_c   1.000
_cell.angle_alpha   90.00
_cell.angle_beta   90.00
_cell.angle_gamma   90.00
#
_symmetry.space_group_name_H-M   'P 1'
#
loop_
_entity.id
_entity.type
_entity.pdbx_description
1 polymer ?
#
loop_
_entity_poly.entity_id
_entity_poly.type
_entity_poly.pdbx_seq_one_letter_code
_entity_poly.pdbx_strand_id
1 'polypeptide(L)'
;MPDAELVVRDTVGAVLNTSAAEWPRDRPLDELPDAIYDSLAQLEVLTRVERAFRLPPRPVEPEHLMSIDTIMAMVAGSAPVRTPADTGATEGGDG
;
A
#
# COMPACT_ATOMS: atom_id res chain seq x y z
N MET A 1 -9.86 -0.87 6.21
CA MET A 1 -10.15 -1.94 5.23
C MET A 1 -9.47 -3.21 5.71
N PRO A 2 -10.18 -4.06 6.45
CA PRO A 2 -9.59 -5.27 7.04
C PRO A 2 -9.01 -6.22 5.98
N ASP A 3 -9.62 -6.28 4.79
CA ASP A 3 -9.15 -7.13 3.70
C ASP A 3 -7.81 -6.66 3.11
N ALA A 4 -7.57 -5.34 3.04
CA ALA A 4 -6.34 -4.81 2.46
C ALA A 4 -5.12 -5.08 3.35
N GLU A 5 -5.29 -4.99 4.67
CA GLU A 5 -4.22 -5.29 5.61
C GLU A 5 -3.81 -6.76 5.56
N LEU A 6 -4.79 -7.67 5.48
CA LEU A 6 -4.50 -9.11 5.35
C LEU A 6 -3.65 -9.38 4.12
N VAL A 7 -4.01 -8.81 2.96
CA VAL A 7 -3.22 -8.94 1.73
C VAL A 7 -1.81 -8.37 1.89
N VAL A 8 -1.64 -7.22 2.55
CA VAL A 8 -0.32 -6.65 2.81
C VAL A 8 0.50 -7.57 3.72
N ARG A 9 -0.07 -8.06 4.82
CA ARG A 9 0.60 -8.98 5.75
C ARG A 9 1.01 -10.29 5.07
N ASP A 10 0.11 -10.88 4.28
CA ASP A 10 0.37 -12.10 3.52
C ASP A 10 1.48 -11.88 2.49
N THR A 11 1.48 -10.71 1.84
CA THR A 11 2.53 -10.35 0.87
C THR A 11 3.88 -10.21 1.55
N VAL A 12 3.96 -9.47 2.66
CA VAL A 12 5.18 -9.32 3.46
C VAL A 12 5.68 -10.68 3.93
N GLY A 13 4.80 -11.49 4.52
CA GLY A 13 5.17 -12.81 5.00
C GLY A 13 5.68 -13.74 3.89
N ALA A 14 5.04 -13.71 2.72
CA ALA A 14 5.47 -14.49 1.56
C ALA A 14 6.82 -14.04 0.98
N VAL A 15 7.14 -12.75 1.01
CA VAL A 15 8.46 -12.24 0.55
C VAL A 15 9.55 -12.59 1.56
N LEU A 16 9.26 -12.45 2.85
CA LEU A 16 10.23 -12.66 3.92
C LEU A 16 10.33 -14.11 4.40
N ASN A 17 9.54 -15.00 3.81
CA ASN A 17 9.48 -16.42 4.16
C ASN A 17 9.27 -16.64 5.68
N THR A 18 8.45 -15.77 6.29
CA THR A 18 8.09 -15.82 7.72
C THR A 18 6.67 -15.29 7.92
N SER A 19 6.10 -15.43 9.10
CA SER A 19 4.76 -14.90 9.37
C SER A 19 4.82 -13.44 9.81
N ALA A 20 4.04 -12.58 9.14
CA ALA A 20 3.80 -11.20 9.56
C ALA A 20 2.38 -10.99 10.11
N ALA A 21 1.61 -12.06 10.33
CA ALA A 21 0.19 -11.98 10.70
C ALA A 21 -0.04 -11.24 12.03
N GLU A 22 0.78 -11.52 13.04
CA GLU A 22 0.70 -10.92 14.38
C GLU A 22 1.69 -9.76 14.59
N TRP A 23 2.45 -9.39 13.55
CA TRP A 23 3.45 -8.33 13.67
C TRP A 23 2.79 -6.97 13.92
N PRO A 24 3.27 -6.15 14.88
CA PRO A 24 2.74 -4.80 15.08
C PRO A 24 2.88 -3.95 13.82
N ARG A 25 1.87 -3.15 13.49
CA ARG A 25 1.85 -2.42 12.20
C ARG A 25 2.91 -1.34 12.10
N ASP A 26 3.20 -0.71 13.23
CA ASP A 26 4.12 0.40 13.41
C ASP A 26 5.56 -0.06 13.64
N ARG A 27 5.76 -1.35 13.94
CA ARG A 27 7.10 -1.90 14.15
C ARG A 27 7.82 -2.06 12.79
N PRO A 28 9.11 -1.67 12.71
CA PRO A 28 9.92 -1.87 11.51
C PRO A 28 9.96 -3.33 11.06
N LEU A 29 9.98 -3.55 9.74
CA LEU A 29 10.02 -4.89 9.14
C LEU A 29 11.43 -5.51 9.13
N ASP A 30 12.47 -4.71 9.30
CA ASP A 30 13.86 -5.18 9.46
C ASP A 30 14.13 -5.78 10.86
N GLU A 31 13.28 -5.47 11.84
CA GLU A 31 13.27 -6.12 13.15
C GLU A 31 12.50 -7.45 13.18
N LEU A 32 11.85 -7.84 12.07
CA LEU A 32 11.07 -9.07 12.01
C LEU A 32 12.00 -10.29 12.19
N PRO A 33 11.73 -11.19 13.16
CA PRO A 33 12.58 -12.35 13.38
C PRO A 33 12.69 -13.24 12.15
N ASP A 34 13.90 -13.75 11.92
CA ASP A 34 14.23 -14.68 10.83
C ASP A 34 13.98 -14.12 9.41
N ALA A 35 13.77 -12.80 9.28
CA ALA A 35 13.59 -12.11 8.01
C ALA A 35 14.85 -11.34 7.58
N ILE A 36 15.02 -11.16 6.27
CA ILE A 36 15.98 -10.21 5.70
C ILE A 36 15.18 -9.16 4.93
N TYR A 37 15.03 -7.97 5.53
CA TYR A 37 14.29 -6.87 4.93
C TYR A 37 15.21 -5.83 4.29
N ASP A 38 15.90 -6.24 3.22
CA ASP A 38 16.78 -5.37 2.43
C ASP A 38 16.04 -4.61 1.31
N SER A 39 16.78 -3.85 0.50
CA SER A 39 16.21 -3.07 -0.60
C SER A 39 15.57 -3.94 -1.69
N LEU A 40 16.02 -5.18 -1.88
CA LEU A 40 15.42 -6.11 -2.85
C LEU A 40 14.09 -6.65 -2.31
N ALA A 41 14.05 -7.02 -1.04
CA ALA A 41 12.82 -7.43 -0.36
C ALA A 41 11.78 -6.29 -0.35
N GLN A 42 12.20 -5.05 -0.10
CA GLN A 42 11.34 -3.87 -0.19
C GLN A 42 10.72 -3.70 -1.58
N LEU A 43 11.54 -3.80 -2.63
CA LEU A 43 11.07 -3.69 -4.02
C LEU A 43 10.09 -4.80 -4.40
N GLU A 44 10.36 -6.04 -3.95
CA GLU A 44 9.47 -7.18 -4.19
C GLU A 44 8.13 -7.01 -3.45
N VAL A 45 8.14 -6.55 -2.20
CA VAL A 45 6.92 -6.20 -1.45
C VAL A 45 6.13 -5.14 -2.20
N LEU A 46 6.77 -4.03 -2.60
CA LEU A 46 6.12 -2.97 -3.37
C LEU A 46 5.47 -3.52 -4.65
N THR A 47 6.24 -4.26 -5.45
CA THR A 47 5.77 -4.81 -6.73
C THR A 47 4.58 -5.75 -6.53
N ARG A 48 4.59 -6.59 -5.49
CA ARG A 48 3.49 -7.51 -5.20
C ARG A 48 2.25 -6.80 -4.68
N VAL A 49 2.42 -5.81 -3.81
CA VAL A 49 1.32 -4.96 -3.32
C VAL A 49 0.67 -4.21 -4.49
N GLU A 50 1.46 -3.57 -5.35
CA GLU A 50 0.94 -2.89 -6.54
C GLU A 50 0.12 -3.84 -7.42
N ARG A 51 0.61 -5.05 -7.67
CA ARG A 51 -0.13 -6.07 -8.43
C ARG A 51 -1.41 -6.52 -7.74
N ALA A 52 -1.36 -6.79 -6.44
CA ALA A 52 -2.51 -7.27 -5.67
C ALA A 52 -3.67 -6.25 -5.68
N PHE A 53 -3.35 -4.96 -5.60
CA PHE A 53 -4.33 -3.88 -5.60
C PHE A 53 -4.54 -3.22 -6.97
N ARG A 54 -3.91 -3.73 -8.04
CA ARG A 54 -3.94 -3.17 -9.40
C ARG A 54 -3.56 -1.68 -9.44
N LEU A 55 -2.57 -1.30 -8.64
CA LEU A 55 -2.04 0.06 -8.60
C LEU A 55 -1.10 0.29 -9.77
N PRO A 56 -1.04 1.53 -10.33
CA PRO A 56 0.01 1.88 -11.27
C PRO A 56 1.37 1.89 -10.56
N PRO A 57 2.46 1.49 -11.24
CA PRO A 57 3.80 1.63 -10.70
C PRO A 57 4.07 3.09 -10.35
N ARG A 58 4.62 3.33 -9.17
CA ARG A 58 4.94 4.69 -8.71
C ARG A 58 6.31 4.78 -8.05
N PRO A 59 6.98 5.94 -8.17
CA PRO A 59 8.14 6.21 -7.34
C PRO A 59 7.71 6.24 -5.87
N VAL A 60 8.31 5.39 -5.05
CA VAL A 60 8.07 5.30 -3.61
C VAL A 60 9.42 5.39 -2.91
N GLU A 61 9.55 6.33 -1.99
CA GLU A 61 10.72 6.42 -1.12
C GLU A 61 10.80 5.20 -0.18
N PRO A 62 11.99 4.63 0.09
CA PRO A 62 12.15 3.43 0.92
C PRO A 62 11.50 3.53 2.31
N GLU A 63 11.48 4.73 2.89
CA GLU A 63 10.84 5.02 4.18
C GLU A 63 9.34 4.65 4.22
N HIS A 64 8.65 4.71 3.08
CA HIS A 64 7.25 4.31 2.97
C HIS A 64 7.03 2.79 2.93
N LEU A 65 8.10 2.01 2.93
CA LEU A 65 8.07 0.55 2.95
C LEU A 65 8.57 -0.02 4.29
N MET A 66 8.94 0.81 5.26
CA MET A 66 9.58 0.36 6.50
C MET A 66 8.66 -0.43 7.45
N SER A 67 7.34 -0.22 7.38
CA SER A 67 6.39 -0.88 8.27
C SER A 67 5.09 -1.23 7.52
N ILE A 68 4.28 -2.10 8.11
CA ILE A 68 2.97 -2.45 7.55
C ILE A 68 2.08 -1.20 7.47
N ASP A 69 2.19 -0.30 8.45
CA ASP A 69 1.41 0.95 8.47
C ASP A 69 1.76 1.88 7.30
N THR A 70 3.05 2.06 7.00
CA THR A 70 3.48 2.93 5.89
C THR A 70 3.11 2.33 4.53
N ILE A 71 3.19 1.00 4.38
CA ILE A 71 2.70 0.29 3.20
C ILE A 71 1.17 0.43 3.06
N MET A 72 0.43 0.36 4.17
CA MET A 72 -1.03 0.53 4.17
C MET A 72 -1.43 1.96 3.80
N ALA A 73 -0.71 2.97 4.27
CA ALA A 73 -0.93 4.36 3.89
C ALA A 73 -0.73 4.56 2.38
N MET A 74 0.28 3.91 1.80
CA MET A 74 0.54 3.87 0.37
C MET A 74 -0.66 3.29 -0.40
N VAL A 75 -1.20 2.13 0.03
CA VAL A 75 -2.38 1.49 -0.57
C VAL A 75 -3.63 2.39 -0.46
N ALA A 76 -3.88 2.97 0.71
CA ALA A 76 -5.04 3.82 0.96
C ALA A 76 -4.99 5.14 0.16
N GLY A 77 -3.81 5.75 0.05
CA GLY A 77 -3.59 6.97 -0.73
C GLY A 77 -3.72 6.80 -2.25
N SER A 78 -3.78 5.55 -2.73
CA SER A 78 -4.02 5.21 -4.14
C SER A 78 -5.46 4.88 -4.49
N ALA A 79 -6.38 4.89 -3.51
CA ALA A 79 -7.79 4.86 -3.83
C ALA A 79 -8.11 6.05 -4.74
N PRO A 80 -8.88 5.86 -5.83
CA PRO A 80 -9.25 6.98 -6.68
C PRO A 80 -9.91 8.02 -5.79
N VAL A 81 -9.37 9.25 -5.81
CA VAL A 81 -10.09 10.42 -5.33
C VAL A 81 -11.46 10.34 -5.98
N ARG A 82 -12.49 10.09 -5.18
CA ARG A 82 -13.86 10.35 -5.60
C ARG A 82 -13.92 11.86 -5.75
N THR A 83 -13.61 12.36 -6.95
CA THR A 83 -14.02 13.70 -7.34
C THR A 83 -15.52 13.76 -7.05
N PRO A 84 -16.02 14.74 -6.27
CA PRO A 84 -17.45 14.96 -6.20
C PRO A 84 -17.88 15.36 -7.60
N ALA A 85 -18.37 14.39 -8.37
CA ALA A 85 -19.01 14.63 -9.63
C ALA A 85 -20.40 15.20 -9.34
N ASP A 86 -20.61 16.41 -9.84
CA ASP A 86 -21.87 16.95 -10.32
C ASP A 86 -22.93 17.29 -9.26
N THR A 87 -22.92 18.55 -8.84
CA THR A 87 -24.19 19.27 -8.66
C THR A 87 -24.28 20.24 -9.83
N GLY A 88 -24.97 19.81 -10.88
CA GLY A 88 -25.13 20.58 -12.11
C GLY A 88 -25.90 21.89 -11.91
N ALA A 89 -25.71 22.79 -12.86
CA ALA A 89 -26.75 23.64 -13.40
C ALA A 89 -26.25 24.25 -14.71
N THR A 90 -26.78 23.74 -15.82
CA THR A 90 -26.78 24.39 -17.13
C THR A 90 -27.76 25.57 -17.10
N GLU A 91 -27.28 26.80 -17.25
CA GLU A 91 -28.08 27.95 -17.72
C GLU A 91 -27.16 28.73 -18.68
N GLY A 92 -27.41 28.69 -19.99
CA GLY A 92 -28.14 29.76 -20.71
C GLY A 92 -27.17 30.92 -21.01
N GLY A 93 -26.74 31.23 -22.23
CA GLY A 93 -27.57 31.51 -23.39
C GLY A 93 -27.87 33.01 -23.47
N ASP A 94 -27.43 33.63 -24.58
CA ASP A 94 -27.91 34.89 -25.19
C ASP A 94 -27.23 36.23 -24.83
N GLY A 95 -26.82 36.96 -25.89
CA GLY A 95 -26.48 38.39 -25.87
C GLY A 95 -25.25 38.81 -26.62
#